data_AF-A0AAV6CK86-F1
#
_entry.id   AF-A0AAV6CK86-F1
#
_cell.length_a   1.000
_cell.length_b   1.000
_cell.length_c   1.000
_cell.angle_alpha   90.00
_cell.angle_beta   90.00
_cell.angle_gamma   90.00
#
_symmetry.space_group_name_H-M   'P 1'
#
loop_
_entity.id
_entity.type
_entity.pdbx_description
1 polymer ?
#
loop_
_entity_poly.entity_id
_entity_poly.type
_entity_poly.pdbx_seq_one_letter_code
_entity_poly.pdbx_strand_id
1 'polypeptide(L)'
;MESNIVHNALELDELEVREIMTPRPKVIWLNVNDPHEQIWHKIVVSNHSYFPVYEQNRDQVAGIVSVKSIYAHLAAGIPIRLKDLIVPPLVVPSTQKVLQLVELFKKSGRHIALVTDEFGNIIGLLTMNDVMEAIVGEFAPQDARSRPEAKSRADGTWLIDGLLDLESVREALPGFKAEPGDADVQTLAGFMMKRFGHVPVEGEKLEAYGYTLEILDMDRHRIDKVLAIQKPEASPSPERVGE
;
A
#
# COMPACT_ATOMS: atom_id res chain seq x y z
N MET A 1 -0.79 16.03 -24.33
CA MET A 1 -1.68 15.46 -23.30
C MET A 1 -3.03 15.09 -23.88
N GLU A 2 -3.84 16.04 -24.38
CA GLU A 2 -5.18 15.72 -24.92
C GLU A 2 -5.18 14.68 -26.06
N SER A 3 -4.22 14.77 -26.99
CA SER A 3 -4.10 13.78 -28.09
C SER A 3 -3.81 12.35 -27.62
N ASN A 4 -3.17 12.16 -26.45
CA ASN A 4 -2.84 10.83 -25.93
C ASN A 4 -4.04 10.22 -25.21
N ILE A 5 -4.81 11.03 -24.47
CA ILE A 5 -6.02 10.56 -23.77
C ILE A 5 -7.06 10.04 -24.77
N VAL A 6 -7.28 10.77 -25.87
CA VAL A 6 -8.21 10.34 -26.92
C VAL A 6 -7.75 9.03 -27.57
N HIS A 7 -6.45 8.90 -27.83
CA HIS A 7 -5.89 7.69 -28.41
C HIS A 7 -6.04 6.48 -27.47
N ASN A 8 -5.62 6.62 -26.21
CA ASN A 8 -5.72 5.55 -25.20
C ASN A 8 -7.18 5.14 -24.95
N ALA A 9 -8.11 6.11 -24.96
CA ALA A 9 -9.54 5.81 -24.84
C ALA A 9 -10.07 4.99 -26.02
N LEU A 10 -9.54 5.19 -27.23
CA LEU A 10 -9.88 4.41 -28.42
C LEU A 10 -9.29 2.99 -28.36
N GLU A 11 -8.13 2.79 -27.71
CA GLU A 11 -7.49 1.47 -27.60
C GLU A 11 -8.09 0.57 -26.50
N LEU A 12 -8.98 1.10 -25.65
CA LEU A 12 -9.64 0.33 -24.59
C LEU A 12 -10.51 -0.84 -25.08
N ASP A 13 -10.95 -0.81 -26.33
CA ASP A 13 -11.75 -1.87 -26.94
C ASP A 13 -10.90 -3.13 -27.21
N GLU A 14 -9.60 -2.95 -27.47
CA GLU A 14 -8.64 -4.02 -27.69
C GLU A 14 -7.82 -4.39 -26.45
N LEU A 15 -7.73 -3.52 -25.46
CA LEU A 15 -7.02 -3.79 -24.21
C LEU A 15 -7.70 -4.90 -23.39
N GLU A 16 -6.93 -5.86 -22.89
CA GLU A 16 -7.42 -6.94 -22.03
C GLU A 16 -7.25 -6.62 -20.54
N VAL A 17 -8.15 -7.13 -19.71
CA VAL A 17 -8.14 -6.90 -18.24
C VAL A 17 -6.80 -7.31 -17.61
N ARG A 18 -6.15 -8.37 -18.09
CA ARG A 18 -4.85 -8.83 -17.56
C ARG A 18 -3.73 -7.80 -17.69
N GLU A 19 -3.84 -6.87 -18.63
CA GLU A 19 -2.78 -5.90 -18.94
C GLU A 19 -2.76 -4.73 -17.95
N ILE A 20 -3.89 -4.48 -17.28
CA ILE A 20 -4.08 -3.34 -16.37
C ILE A 20 -4.55 -3.75 -14.97
N MET A 21 -4.64 -5.04 -14.67
CA MET A 21 -4.99 -5.51 -13.33
C MET A 21 -3.84 -5.34 -12.33
N THR A 22 -4.19 -5.19 -11.05
CA THR A 22 -3.23 -5.43 -9.96
C THR A 22 -3.01 -6.94 -9.83
N PRO A 23 -1.78 -7.46 -10.09
CA PRO A 23 -1.50 -8.88 -10.02
C PRO A 23 -1.64 -9.43 -8.60
N ARG A 24 -2.09 -10.68 -8.46
CA ARG A 24 -2.36 -11.35 -7.16
C ARG A 24 -1.30 -11.14 -6.07
N PRO A 25 0.03 -11.19 -6.35
CA PRO A 25 1.04 -10.97 -5.32
C PRO A 25 1.05 -9.56 -4.73
N LYS A 26 0.58 -8.56 -5.49
CA LYS A 26 0.50 -7.15 -5.07
C LYS A 26 -0.82 -6.81 -4.37
N VAL A 27 -1.77 -7.74 -4.33
CA VAL A 27 -3.06 -7.53 -3.68
C VAL A 27 -2.92 -7.60 -2.16
N ILE A 28 -3.49 -6.61 -1.46
CA ILE A 28 -3.61 -6.63 0.00
C ILE A 28 -4.89 -7.38 0.38
N TRP A 29 -4.73 -8.51 1.08
CA TRP A 29 -5.82 -9.41 1.47
C TRP A 29 -6.16 -9.30 2.96
N LEU A 30 -7.45 -9.40 3.29
CA LEU A 30 -7.91 -9.56 4.67
C LEU A 30 -8.30 -11.01 4.92
N ASN A 31 -7.90 -11.58 6.06
CA ASN A 31 -8.39 -12.87 6.51
C ASN A 31 -9.47 -12.64 7.59
N VAL A 32 -10.61 -13.30 7.49
CA VAL A 32 -11.68 -13.22 8.51
C VAL A 32 -11.26 -13.73 9.88
N ASN A 33 -10.21 -14.56 9.93
CA ASN A 33 -9.67 -15.15 11.15
C ASN A 33 -8.48 -14.38 11.73
N ASP A 34 -8.00 -13.32 11.06
CA ASP A 34 -6.92 -12.49 11.61
C ASP A 34 -7.45 -11.71 12.84
N PRO A 35 -6.59 -11.45 13.85
CA PRO A 35 -6.92 -10.55 14.94
C PRO A 35 -7.35 -9.17 14.43
N HIS A 36 -8.31 -8.56 15.13
CA HIS A 36 -8.87 -7.25 14.78
C HIS A 36 -7.79 -6.19 14.52
N GLU A 37 -6.76 -6.12 15.37
CA GLU A 37 -5.65 -5.17 15.24
C GLU A 37 -4.86 -5.37 13.94
N GLN A 38 -4.64 -6.61 13.50
CA GLN A 38 -3.94 -6.89 12.24
C GLN A 38 -4.77 -6.50 11.02
N ILE A 39 -6.09 -6.75 11.06
CA ILE A 39 -7.02 -6.31 10.02
C ILE A 39 -7.00 -4.79 9.90
N TRP A 40 -7.10 -4.09 11.03
CA TRP A 40 -7.06 -2.62 11.04
C TRP A 40 -5.73 -2.05 10.58
N HIS A 41 -4.62 -2.67 10.98
CA HIS A 41 -3.30 -2.26 10.50
C HIS A 41 -3.21 -2.32 8.98
N LYS A 42 -3.65 -3.43 8.35
CA LYS A 42 -3.70 -3.56 6.88
C LYS A 42 -4.58 -2.48 6.23
N ILE A 43 -5.73 -2.19 6.82
CA ILE A 43 -6.66 -1.17 6.29
C ILE A 43 -6.03 0.22 6.36
N VAL A 44 -5.50 0.62 7.52
CA VAL A 44 -5.01 1.99 7.78
C VAL A 44 -3.70 2.29 7.07
N VAL A 45 -2.81 1.30 6.94
CA VAL A 45 -1.52 1.48 6.25
C VAL A 45 -1.70 1.55 4.73
N SER A 46 -2.77 0.95 4.19
CA SER A 46 -3.06 1.04 2.77
C SER A 46 -3.94 2.26 2.43
N ASN A 47 -3.86 2.74 1.19
CA ASN A 47 -4.76 3.77 0.67
C ASN A 47 -5.96 3.16 -0.09
N HIS A 48 -6.37 1.93 0.24
CA HIS A 48 -7.41 1.21 -0.50
C HIS A 48 -8.80 1.35 0.11
N SER A 49 -9.81 1.47 -0.75
CA SER A 49 -11.22 1.56 -0.34
C SER A 49 -11.92 0.20 -0.24
N TYR A 50 -11.32 -0.84 -0.83
CA TYR A 50 -11.88 -2.18 -0.92
C TYR A 50 -10.78 -3.23 -0.70
N PHE A 51 -11.15 -4.32 -0.06
CA PHE A 51 -10.23 -5.44 0.18
C PHE A 51 -10.90 -6.76 -0.14
N PRO A 52 -10.23 -7.66 -0.87
CA PRO A 52 -10.66 -9.04 -0.96
C PRO A 52 -10.43 -9.76 0.36
N VAL A 53 -11.39 -10.60 0.71
CA VAL A 53 -11.46 -11.31 1.98
C VAL A 53 -11.44 -12.81 1.74
N TYR A 54 -10.64 -13.52 2.53
CA TYR A 54 -10.56 -14.98 2.51
C TYR A 54 -10.66 -15.56 3.93
N GLU A 55 -10.82 -16.88 4.05
CA GLU A 55 -10.93 -17.57 5.34
C GLU A 55 -9.76 -18.54 5.60
N GLN A 56 -9.64 -19.59 4.80
CA GLN A 56 -8.61 -20.62 4.98
C GLN A 56 -7.36 -20.29 4.16
N ASN A 57 -7.55 -20.03 2.88
CA ASN A 57 -6.48 -19.70 1.94
C ASN A 57 -6.98 -18.68 0.91
N ARG A 58 -6.05 -18.03 0.21
CA ARG A 58 -6.35 -16.99 -0.77
C ARG A 58 -6.93 -17.54 -2.08
N ASP A 59 -7.01 -18.86 -2.27
CA ASP A 59 -7.66 -19.47 -3.43
C ASP A 59 -9.19 -19.50 -3.24
N GLN A 60 -9.65 -19.51 -1.99
CA GLN A 60 -11.06 -19.48 -1.60
C GLN A 60 -11.45 -18.08 -1.11
N VAL A 61 -11.69 -17.19 -2.05
CA VAL A 61 -12.12 -15.82 -1.75
C VAL A 61 -13.58 -15.82 -1.27
N ALA A 62 -13.80 -15.35 -0.04
CA ALA A 62 -15.12 -15.22 0.55
C ALA A 62 -15.90 -14.02 -0.03
N GLY A 63 -15.19 -12.96 -0.40
CA GLY A 63 -15.75 -11.82 -1.13
C GLY A 63 -14.95 -10.55 -0.98
N ILE A 64 -15.61 -9.39 -1.03
CA ILE A 64 -14.99 -8.07 -0.89
C ILE A 64 -15.60 -7.35 0.32
N VAL A 65 -14.81 -6.56 1.03
CA VAL A 65 -15.28 -5.60 2.04
C VAL A 65 -14.88 -4.19 1.63
N SER A 66 -15.77 -3.22 1.87
CA SER A 66 -15.48 -1.80 1.68
C SER A 66 -15.12 -1.13 3.00
N VAL A 67 -14.15 -0.22 2.98
CA VAL A 67 -13.83 0.62 4.15
C VAL A 67 -15.04 1.46 4.59
N LYS A 68 -15.83 1.91 3.61
CA LYS A 68 -17.09 2.64 3.86
C LYS A 68 -18.08 1.83 4.69
N SER A 69 -18.26 0.53 4.44
CA SER A 69 -19.19 -0.31 5.21
C SER A 69 -18.70 -0.57 6.64
N ILE A 70 -17.38 -0.67 6.83
CA ILE A 70 -16.75 -0.74 8.16
C ILE A 70 -17.06 0.52 8.95
N TYR A 71 -16.80 1.71 8.39
CA TYR A 71 -17.09 2.98 9.05
C TYR A 71 -18.58 3.20 9.32
N ALA A 72 -19.46 2.77 8.42
CA ALA A 72 -20.90 2.84 8.65
C ALA A 72 -21.33 2.02 9.88
N HIS A 73 -20.76 0.83 10.09
CA HIS A 73 -21.04 0.01 11.28
C HIS A 73 -20.52 0.66 12.56
N LEU A 74 -19.30 1.21 12.53
CA LEU A 74 -18.73 1.96 13.66
C LEU A 74 -19.60 3.14 14.06
N ALA A 75 -20.01 3.95 13.08
CA ALA A 75 -20.85 5.12 13.32
C ALA A 75 -22.23 4.74 13.89
N ALA A 76 -22.73 3.54 13.58
CA ALA A 76 -23.96 2.99 14.13
C ALA A 76 -23.78 2.28 15.49
N GLY A 77 -22.55 2.19 16.02
CA GLY A 77 -22.25 1.48 17.26
C GLY A 77 -22.39 -0.04 17.15
N ILE A 78 -22.36 -0.59 15.93
CA ILE A 78 -22.49 -2.03 15.69
C ILE A 78 -21.08 -2.65 15.77
N PRO A 79 -20.88 -3.72 16.57
CA PRO A 79 -19.60 -4.43 16.61
C PRO A 79 -19.17 -4.87 15.21
N ILE A 80 -17.93 -4.55 14.83
CA ILE A 80 -17.42 -4.94 13.52
C ILE A 80 -17.10 -6.43 13.55
N ARG A 81 -17.80 -7.19 12.70
CA ARG A 81 -17.42 -8.55 12.33
C ARG A 81 -17.20 -8.57 10.83
N LEU A 82 -15.98 -8.86 10.39
CA LEU A 82 -15.62 -8.75 8.97
C LEU A 82 -16.56 -9.59 8.10
N LYS A 83 -16.96 -10.79 8.57
CA LYS A 83 -17.89 -11.71 7.90
C LYS A 83 -19.24 -11.07 7.55
N ASP A 84 -19.76 -10.17 8.38
CA ASP A 84 -21.07 -9.53 8.17
C ASP A 84 -21.01 -8.43 7.09
N LEU A 85 -19.79 -7.97 6.75
CA LEU A 85 -19.55 -6.88 5.81
C LEU A 85 -19.17 -7.38 4.42
N ILE A 86 -18.97 -8.69 4.26
CA ILE A 86 -18.54 -9.30 3.01
C ILE A 86 -19.68 -9.24 2.00
N VAL A 87 -19.38 -8.72 0.82
CA VAL A 87 -20.27 -8.77 -0.34
C VAL A 87 -19.68 -9.65 -1.44
N PRO A 88 -20.51 -10.35 -2.24
CA PRO A 88 -20.01 -11.13 -3.37
C PRO A 88 -19.18 -10.24 -4.33
N PRO A 89 -18.04 -10.71 -4.86
CA PRO A 89 -17.24 -9.94 -5.82
C PRO A 89 -17.92 -9.93 -7.19
N LEU A 90 -17.59 -8.94 -8.02
CA LEU A 90 -17.63 -9.16 -9.47
C LEU A 90 -16.44 -10.02 -9.85
N VAL A 91 -16.62 -10.96 -10.78
CA VAL A 91 -15.54 -11.82 -11.28
C VAL A 91 -15.53 -11.73 -12.78
N VAL A 92 -14.35 -11.52 -13.36
CA VAL A 92 -14.15 -11.39 -14.81
C VAL A 92 -12.95 -12.22 -15.29
N PRO A 93 -13.01 -12.81 -16.49
CA PRO A 93 -11.86 -13.48 -17.10
C PRO A 93 -10.73 -12.49 -17.42
N SER A 94 -9.49 -12.97 -17.36
CA SER A 94 -8.28 -12.21 -17.68
C SER A 94 -8.24 -11.67 -19.13
N THR A 95 -8.89 -12.40 -20.04
CA THR A 95 -9.00 -12.09 -21.48
C THR A 95 -10.19 -11.19 -21.83
N GLN A 96 -11.04 -10.83 -20.85
CA GLN A 96 -12.15 -9.91 -21.10
C GLN A 96 -11.60 -8.54 -21.51
N LYS A 97 -12.25 -7.89 -22.48
CA LYS A 97 -11.86 -6.54 -22.92
C LYS A 97 -12.21 -5.48 -21.87
N VAL A 98 -11.34 -4.49 -21.70
CA VAL A 98 -11.51 -3.44 -20.68
C VAL A 98 -12.79 -2.64 -20.89
N LEU A 99 -13.16 -2.33 -22.13
CA LEU A 99 -14.43 -1.65 -22.43
C LEU A 99 -15.67 -2.44 -21.95
N GLN A 100 -15.64 -3.77 -22.03
CA GLN A 100 -16.72 -4.61 -21.51
C GLN A 100 -16.78 -4.57 -19.98
N LEU A 101 -15.63 -4.46 -19.30
CA LEU A 101 -15.57 -4.27 -17.85
C LEU A 101 -16.14 -2.92 -17.41
N VAL A 102 -15.91 -1.84 -18.16
CA VAL A 102 -16.53 -0.52 -17.91
C VAL A 102 -18.05 -0.61 -17.93
N GLU A 103 -18.61 -1.29 -18.94
CA GLU A 103 -20.06 -1.51 -19.03
C GLU A 103 -20.59 -2.39 -17.90
N LEU A 104 -19.81 -3.38 -17.44
CA LEU A 104 -20.16 -4.19 -16.27
C LEU A 104 -20.19 -3.35 -14.99
N PHE A 105 -19.21 -2.46 -14.79
CA PHE A 105 -19.18 -1.53 -13.66
C PHE A 105 -20.38 -0.59 -13.67
N LYS A 106 -20.74 -0.02 -14.83
CA LYS A 106 -21.93 0.83 -14.97
C LYS A 106 -23.22 0.09 -14.61
N LYS A 107 -23.40 -1.14 -15.11
CA LYS A 107 -24.62 -1.94 -14.87
C LYS A 107 -24.75 -2.42 -13.44
N SER A 108 -23.63 -2.80 -12.82
CA SER A 108 -23.62 -3.34 -11.45
C SER A 108 -23.58 -2.27 -10.36
N GLY A 109 -23.18 -1.05 -10.69
CA GLY A 109 -22.90 0.01 -9.71
C GLY A 109 -21.67 -0.28 -8.83
N ARG A 110 -20.84 -1.26 -9.21
CA ARG A 110 -19.62 -1.65 -8.49
C ARG A 110 -18.40 -1.18 -9.28
N HIS A 111 -17.30 -0.91 -8.57
CA HIS A 111 -16.08 -0.36 -9.15
C HIS A 111 -14.84 -1.21 -8.88
N ILE A 112 -15.05 -2.50 -8.56
CA ILE A 112 -14.00 -3.49 -8.31
C ILE A 112 -14.45 -4.86 -8.84
N ALA A 113 -13.52 -5.58 -9.45
CA ALA A 113 -13.68 -6.96 -9.89
C ALA A 113 -12.44 -7.78 -9.55
N LEU A 114 -12.64 -9.07 -9.26
CA LEU A 114 -11.57 -10.06 -9.20
C LEU A 114 -11.35 -10.63 -10.60
N VAL A 115 -10.10 -10.88 -10.94
CA VAL A 115 -9.71 -11.39 -12.25
C VAL A 115 -9.34 -12.85 -12.15
N THR A 116 -9.89 -13.68 -13.04
CA THR A 116 -9.62 -15.12 -13.08
C THR A 116 -8.88 -15.57 -14.33
N ASP A 117 -8.10 -16.64 -14.19
CA ASP A 117 -7.63 -17.44 -15.33
C ASP A 117 -8.72 -18.35 -15.91
N GLU A 118 -8.37 -19.15 -16.91
CA GLU A 118 -9.24 -20.14 -17.55
C GLU A 118 -9.64 -21.31 -16.64
N PHE A 119 -8.94 -21.51 -15.53
CA PHE A 119 -9.22 -22.55 -14.53
C PHE A 119 -10.06 -22.02 -13.37
N GLY A 120 -10.40 -20.73 -13.36
CA GLY A 120 -11.17 -20.07 -12.32
C GLY A 120 -10.34 -19.61 -11.11
N ASN A 121 -9.01 -19.68 -11.18
CA ASN A 121 -8.16 -19.17 -10.11
C ASN A 121 -8.11 -17.65 -10.17
N ILE A 122 -8.17 -17.00 -9.01
CA ILE A 122 -7.98 -15.55 -8.92
C ILE A 122 -6.51 -15.22 -9.16
N ILE A 123 -6.22 -14.47 -10.22
CA ILE A 123 -4.88 -14.04 -10.62
C ILE A 123 -4.62 -12.55 -10.40
N GLY A 124 -5.65 -11.80 -10.01
CA GLY A 124 -5.54 -10.37 -9.72
C GLY A 124 -6.85 -9.74 -9.32
N LEU A 125 -6.83 -8.42 -9.21
CA LEU A 125 -8.02 -7.57 -9.06
C LEU A 125 -7.89 -6.34 -9.94
N LEU A 126 -9.03 -5.76 -10.29
CA LEU A 126 -9.08 -4.54 -11.07
C LEU A 126 -10.19 -3.62 -10.57
N THR A 127 -9.96 -2.32 -10.65
CA THR A 127 -10.85 -1.25 -10.22
C THR A 127 -11.13 -0.25 -11.33
N MET A 128 -12.15 0.59 -11.17
CA MET A 128 -12.40 1.68 -12.12
C MET A 128 -11.21 2.65 -12.21
N ASN A 129 -10.40 2.80 -11.15
CA ASN A 129 -9.21 3.64 -11.18
C ASN A 129 -8.17 3.08 -12.16
N ASP A 130 -7.95 1.76 -12.21
CA ASP A 130 -6.99 1.15 -13.13
C ASP A 130 -7.40 1.38 -14.60
N VAL A 131 -8.71 1.29 -14.90
CA VAL A 131 -9.24 1.63 -16.24
C VAL A 131 -8.96 3.08 -16.58
N MET A 132 -9.27 3.97 -15.64
CA MET A 132 -9.10 5.40 -15.81
C MET A 132 -7.59 5.74 -16.00
N GLU A 133 -6.69 4.96 -15.40
CA GLU A 133 -5.23 5.13 -15.49
C GLU A 133 -4.71 4.71 -16.86
N ALA A 134 -5.29 3.64 -17.41
CA ALA A 134 -5.02 3.24 -18.79
C ALA A 134 -5.38 4.34 -19.80
N ILE A 135 -6.46 5.10 -19.56
CA ILE A 135 -6.88 6.20 -20.43
C ILE A 135 -5.99 7.43 -20.25
N VAL A 136 -5.84 7.88 -19.00
CA VAL A 136 -5.23 9.17 -18.69
C VAL A 136 -3.70 9.10 -18.64
N GLY A 137 -3.13 7.89 -18.56
CA GLY A 137 -1.77 7.64 -18.06
C GLY A 137 -1.79 7.55 -16.53
N GLU A 138 -0.61 7.32 -15.91
CA GLU A 138 -0.47 7.30 -14.44
C GLU A 138 -1.31 8.42 -13.84
N PHE A 139 -2.34 8.06 -13.06
CA PHE A 139 -2.89 9.04 -12.14
C PHE A 139 -1.72 9.41 -11.27
N ALA A 140 -1.25 10.65 -11.42
CA ALA A 140 -0.60 11.28 -10.29
C ALA A 140 -1.54 10.98 -9.11
N PRO A 141 -1.04 10.35 -8.02
CA PRO A 141 -1.83 10.15 -6.81
C PRO A 141 -2.61 11.44 -6.57
N GLN A 142 -3.86 11.39 -6.10
CA GLN A 142 -4.70 12.60 -5.93
C GLN A 142 -3.99 13.74 -5.17
N ASP A 143 -2.85 13.47 -4.53
CA ASP A 143 -1.80 14.41 -4.18
C ASP A 143 -0.66 14.50 -5.24
N ALA A 144 -0.91 15.16 -6.38
CA ALA A 144 0.15 15.55 -7.33
C ALA A 144 1.15 16.59 -6.74
N ARG A 145 1.12 16.79 -5.42
CA ARG A 145 2.06 17.57 -4.61
C ARG A 145 3.05 16.73 -3.80
N SER A 146 2.93 15.40 -3.76
CA SER A 146 3.97 14.54 -3.19
C SER A 146 3.87 13.11 -3.72
N ARG A 147 4.64 12.78 -4.75
CA ARG A 147 5.18 11.42 -4.78
C ARG A 147 6.00 11.28 -3.49
N PRO A 148 5.79 10.24 -2.67
CA PRO A 148 6.63 10.02 -1.50
C PRO A 148 8.10 10.07 -1.93
N GLU A 149 8.91 10.86 -1.25
CA GLU A 149 10.30 11.07 -1.62
C GLU A 149 11.21 11.17 -0.39
N ALA A 150 12.51 11.02 -0.64
CA ALA A 150 13.55 11.30 0.33
C ALA A 150 14.34 12.54 -0.15
N LYS A 151 14.31 13.61 0.63
CA LYS A 151 15.03 14.85 0.36
C LYS A 151 16.21 15.00 1.30
N SER A 152 17.40 15.08 0.74
CA SER A 152 18.59 15.47 1.50
C SER A 152 18.51 16.95 1.87
N ARG A 153 18.99 17.27 3.07
CA ARG A 153 19.04 18.62 3.62
C ARG A 153 20.50 19.08 3.74
N ALA A 154 20.69 20.39 3.78
CA ALA A 154 22.02 21.01 3.85
C ALA A 154 22.80 20.64 5.13
N ASP A 155 22.11 20.20 6.18
CA ASP A 155 22.67 19.74 7.45
C ASP A 155 23.09 18.25 7.44
N GLY A 156 22.98 17.57 6.29
CA GLY A 156 23.31 16.15 6.15
C GLY A 156 22.21 15.20 6.61
N THR A 157 21.06 15.72 7.08
CA THR A 157 19.89 14.91 7.41
C THR A 157 19.02 14.67 6.18
N TRP A 158 18.14 13.67 6.27
CA TRP A 158 17.15 13.38 5.22
C TRP A 158 15.75 13.57 5.78
N LEU A 159 14.91 14.29 5.02
CA LEU A 159 13.48 14.34 5.24
C LEU A 159 12.82 13.32 4.32
N ILE A 160 12.14 12.34 4.88
CA ILE A 160 11.62 11.19 4.15
C ILE A 160 10.12 11.07 4.40
N ASP A 161 9.36 10.89 3.32
CA ASP A 161 7.95 10.51 3.40
C ASP A 161 7.78 9.12 4.02
N GLY A 162 6.91 8.99 5.02
CA GLY A 162 6.62 7.71 5.67
C GLY A 162 6.05 6.66 4.70
N LEU A 163 5.42 7.11 3.61
CA LEU A 163 4.91 6.25 2.53
C LEU A 163 5.96 5.84 1.50
N LEU A 164 7.19 6.36 1.58
CA LEU A 164 8.26 5.94 0.67
C LEU A 164 8.52 4.44 0.86
N ASP A 165 8.60 3.73 -0.26
CA ASP A 165 8.86 2.30 -0.23
C ASP A 165 10.25 2.04 0.36
N LEU A 166 10.36 0.95 1.13
CA LEU A 166 11.56 0.68 1.92
C LEU A 166 12.77 0.40 1.02
N GLU A 167 12.57 0.03 -0.25
CA GLU A 167 13.65 -0.14 -1.22
C GLU A 167 14.21 1.23 -1.64
N SER A 168 13.36 2.18 -2.04
CA SER A 168 13.76 3.55 -2.33
C SER A 168 14.41 4.25 -1.13
N VAL A 169 13.99 3.93 0.11
CA VAL A 169 14.67 4.42 1.31
C VAL A 169 16.12 3.91 1.38
N ARG A 170 16.38 2.64 1.02
CA ARG A 170 17.73 2.06 1.01
C ARG A 170 18.61 2.71 -0.06
N GLU A 171 18.01 3.02 -1.21
CA GLU A 171 18.71 3.75 -2.27
C GLU A 171 19.07 5.18 -1.82
N ALA A 172 18.16 5.84 -1.11
CA ALA A 172 18.36 7.21 -0.61
C ALA A 172 19.31 7.30 0.60
N LEU A 173 19.37 6.26 1.45
CA LEU A 173 20.18 6.23 2.67
C LEU A 173 21.34 5.23 2.54
N PRO A 174 22.55 5.69 2.16
CA PRO A 174 23.72 4.82 2.09
C PRO A 174 23.97 4.07 3.40
N GLY A 175 24.10 2.75 3.32
CA GLY A 175 24.35 1.88 4.47
C GLY A 175 23.10 1.38 5.21
N PHE A 176 21.91 1.83 4.82
CA PHE A 176 20.65 1.31 5.35
C PHE A 176 20.39 -0.11 4.81
N LYS A 177 20.73 -1.15 5.60
CA LYS A 177 20.63 -2.56 5.20
C LYS A 177 19.51 -3.27 5.94
N ALA A 178 18.37 -3.51 5.30
CA ALA A 178 17.29 -4.26 5.93
C ALA A 178 17.71 -5.70 6.30
N GLU A 179 17.18 -6.19 7.43
CA GLU A 179 17.37 -7.57 7.87
C GLU A 179 16.27 -8.48 7.30
N PRO A 180 16.47 -9.81 7.29
CA PRO A 180 15.45 -10.76 6.83
C PRO A 180 14.07 -10.60 7.52
N GLY A 181 14.05 -10.07 8.75
CA GLY A 181 12.82 -9.79 9.50
C GLY A 181 12.00 -8.60 9.01
N ASP A 182 12.52 -7.78 8.09
CA ASP A 182 11.83 -6.63 7.51
C ASP A 182 11.15 -6.96 6.17
N ALA A 183 11.23 -8.21 5.71
CA ALA A 183 10.70 -8.65 4.40
C ALA A 183 9.18 -8.48 4.26
N ASP A 184 8.45 -8.46 5.37
CA ASP A 184 6.98 -8.29 5.38
C ASP A 184 6.54 -6.82 5.32
N VAL A 185 7.48 -5.88 5.26
CA VAL A 185 7.21 -4.44 5.37
C VAL A 185 7.56 -3.74 4.07
N GLN A 186 6.62 -2.96 3.55
CA GLN A 186 6.74 -2.29 2.26
C GLN A 186 7.23 -0.83 2.34
N THR A 187 6.98 -0.11 3.44
CA THR A 187 7.24 1.33 3.56
C THR A 187 8.02 1.70 4.83
N LEU A 188 8.60 2.90 4.86
CA LEU A 188 9.31 3.42 6.04
C LEU A 188 8.41 3.50 7.28
N ALA A 189 7.18 4.02 7.14
CA ALA A 189 6.22 4.11 8.23
C ALA A 189 5.87 2.71 8.76
N GLY A 190 5.66 1.73 7.86
CA GLY A 190 5.41 0.34 8.26
C GLY A 190 6.58 -0.25 9.04
N PHE A 191 7.80 0.07 8.63
CA PHE A 191 9.03 -0.41 9.29
C PHE A 191 9.12 0.14 10.71
N MET A 192 8.95 1.46 10.85
CA MET A 192 9.01 2.11 12.15
C MET A 192 7.89 1.63 13.07
N MET A 193 6.64 1.56 12.59
CA MET A 193 5.53 1.05 13.41
C MET A 193 5.74 -0.41 13.86
N LYS A 194 6.24 -1.29 12.99
CA LYS A 194 6.55 -2.69 13.36
C LYS A 194 7.61 -2.73 14.46
N ARG A 195 8.61 -1.86 14.41
CA ARG A 195 9.71 -1.79 15.38
C ARG A 195 9.26 -1.19 16.72
N PHE A 196 8.38 -0.18 16.71
CA PHE A 196 7.80 0.37 17.94
C PHE A 196 6.81 -0.59 18.60
N GLY A 197 6.02 -1.33 17.81
CA GLY A 197 5.01 -2.25 18.34
C GLY A 197 3.76 -1.56 18.90
N HIS A 198 3.63 -0.25 18.73
CA HIS A 198 2.45 0.55 19.05
C HIS A 198 2.30 1.70 18.03
N VAL A 199 1.22 2.47 18.14
CA VAL A 199 1.09 3.74 17.40
C VAL A 199 2.03 4.77 18.05
N PRO A 200 3.03 5.29 17.32
CA PRO A 200 4.00 6.20 17.91
C PRO A 200 3.48 7.64 17.92
N VAL A 201 4.24 8.54 18.55
CA VAL A 201 3.95 9.98 18.59
C VAL A 201 5.05 10.80 17.91
N GLU A 202 4.75 12.05 17.58
CA GLU A 202 5.76 12.99 17.07
C GLU A 202 6.93 13.15 18.06
N GLY A 203 8.14 13.22 17.52
CA GLY A 203 9.40 13.28 18.26
C GLY A 203 9.93 11.92 18.72
N GLU A 204 9.15 10.85 18.59
CA GLU A 204 9.62 9.51 18.93
C GLU A 204 10.67 9.02 17.93
N LYS A 205 11.69 8.29 18.43
CA LYS A 205 12.89 7.94 17.67
C LYS A 205 13.16 6.44 17.68
N LEU A 206 13.63 5.96 16.54
CA LEU A 206 14.08 4.59 16.34
C LEU A 206 15.51 4.60 15.79
N GLU A 207 16.37 3.75 16.35
CA GLU A 207 17.71 3.55 15.82
C GLU A 207 17.74 2.33 14.89
N ALA A 208 18.18 2.53 13.66
CA ALA A 208 18.25 1.46 12.67
C ALA A 208 19.38 1.74 11.66
N TYR A 209 20.19 0.71 11.40
CA TYR A 209 21.15 0.68 10.29
C TYR A 209 22.09 1.90 10.18
N GLY A 210 22.57 2.39 11.33
CA GLY A 210 23.47 3.54 11.37
C GLY A 210 22.76 4.89 11.30
N TYR A 211 21.43 4.91 11.40
CA TYR A 211 20.62 6.13 11.44
C TYR A 211 19.78 6.21 12.71
N THR A 212 19.52 7.43 13.15
CA THR A 212 18.41 7.76 14.05
C THR A 212 17.26 8.26 13.18
N LEU A 213 16.14 7.54 13.20
CA LEU A 213 14.90 7.88 12.51
C LEU A 213 13.95 8.53 13.53
N GLU A 214 13.60 9.79 13.33
CA GLU A 214 12.73 10.57 14.21
C GLU A 214 11.42 10.92 13.49
N ILE A 215 10.29 10.70 14.14
CA ILE A 215 8.98 11.08 13.61
C ILE A 215 8.84 12.59 13.73
N LEU A 216 8.68 13.28 12.60
CA LEU A 216 8.44 14.73 12.59
C LEU A 216 6.97 15.09 12.56
N ASP A 217 6.16 14.28 11.86
CA ASP A 217 4.75 14.57 11.64
C ASP A 217 3.94 13.27 11.60
N MET A 218 2.80 13.29 12.28
CA MET A 218 1.83 12.20 12.32
C MET A 218 0.52 12.64 11.68
N ASP A 219 0.09 11.95 10.62
CA ASP A 219 -1.28 12.07 10.12
C ASP A 219 -2.18 11.05 10.86
N ARG A 220 -2.80 11.52 11.95
CA ARG A 220 -3.64 10.72 12.87
C ARG A 220 -2.88 9.53 13.47
N HIS A 221 -2.96 8.36 12.85
CA HIS A 221 -2.32 7.13 13.31
C HIS A 221 -1.21 6.65 12.36
N ARG A 222 -0.83 7.49 11.38
CA ARG A 222 0.16 7.18 10.37
C ARG A 222 1.33 8.15 10.46
N ILE A 223 2.55 7.63 10.39
CA ILE A 223 3.76 8.45 10.28
C ILE A 223 3.77 9.10 8.89
N ASP A 224 3.72 10.43 8.83
CA ASP A 224 3.75 11.18 7.56
C ASP A 224 5.18 11.55 7.17
N LYS A 225 5.95 12.16 8.09
CA LYS A 225 7.33 12.59 7.84
C LYS A 225 8.30 12.02 8.86
N VAL A 226 9.44 11.57 8.36
CA VAL A 226 10.55 11.03 9.17
C VAL A 226 11.82 11.83 8.86
N LEU A 227 12.53 12.23 9.92
CA LEU A 227 13.89 12.74 9.84
C LEU A 227 14.88 11.59 10.04
N ALA A 228 15.73 11.32 9.06
CA ALA A 228 16.85 10.39 9.22
C ALA A 228 18.15 11.15 9.44
N ILE A 229 18.83 10.83 10.54
CA ILE A 229 20.10 11.43 10.97
C ILE A 229 21.15 10.33 10.97
N GLN A 230 22.19 10.47 10.14
CA GLN A 230 23.30 9.50 10.14
C GLN A 230 24.05 9.59 11.47
N LYS A 231 24.29 8.44 12.10
CA LYS A 231 25.12 8.37 13.29
C LYS A 231 26.58 8.56 12.91
N PRO A 232 27.37 9.32 13.71
CA PRO A 232 28.81 9.35 13.53
C PRO A 232 29.37 7.94 13.63
N GLU A 233 30.24 7.54 12.68
CA GLU A 233 31.05 6.34 12.87
C GLU A 233 31.79 6.48 14.20
N ALA A 234 31.61 5.53 15.11
CA ALA A 234 32.36 5.49 16.35
C ALA A 234 33.85 5.44 15.99
N SER A 235 34.57 6.55 16.22
CA SER A 235 36.01 6.57 16.02
C SER A 235 36.62 5.47 16.90
N PRO A 236 37.52 4.62 16.37
CA PRO A 236 38.20 3.64 17.20
C PRO A 236 38.89 4.40 18.34
N SER A 237 38.59 3.99 19.57
CA SER A 237 39.25 4.53 20.76
C SER A 237 40.76 4.38 20.56
N PRO A 238 41.59 5.41 20.80
CA PRO A 238 43.03 5.26 20.68
C PRO A 238 43.46 4.16 21.65
N GLU A 239 43.97 3.07 21.09
CA GLU A 239 44.66 2.04 21.86
C GLU A 239 45.70 2.75 22.72
N ARG A 240 45.60 2.58 24.04
CA ARG A 240 46.65 2.98 24.95
C ARG A 240 47.87 2.17 24.58
N VAL A 241 48.83 2.81 23.92
CA VAL A 241 50.19 2.30 23.80
C VAL A 241 50.73 2.24 25.23
N GLY A 242 50.82 1.02 25.77
CA GLY A 242 51.47 0.76 27.03
C GLY A 242 52.96 1.02 26.91
N GLU A 243 53.48 1.83 27.83
CA GLU A 243 54.90 1.86 28.20
C GLU A 243 55.28 0.60 29.00
#